data_AF-A0A943MXQ1-F1
#
_entry.id   AF-A0A943MXQ1-F1
#
_cell.length_a   1.000
_cell.length_b   1.000
_cell.length_c   1.000
_cell.angle_alpha   90.00
_cell.angle_beta   90.00
_cell.angle_gamma   90.00
#
_symmetry.space_group_name_H-M   'P 1'
#
loop_
_entity.id
_entity.type
_entity.pdbx_description
1 polymer ?
#
loop_
_entity_poly.entity_id
_entity_poly.type
_entity_poly.pdbx_seq_one_letter_code
_entity_poly.pdbx_strand_id
1 'polypeptide(L)'
;MKTNKKRIVLSALSLVLVFCLMAGGTMAWFTDTEKAAGNFSAGVLDIEVNPGDDGFTTKEPMEFKNLRPMLLKNFDKELVESDEKDAVNNLENNGQDPDNYPQDNLPIYFRPVRVENKGTLPIYIHLGMEPTRSDDKEPVLYGDDEFNINQDSYGVKDCENTLKDALKIFVYKQVKNSEDPSQYTWERVKGVNLNETSNWKGERKCYDPTEVIGAGEEVTYIIGGYLPSQTGNEYQGMHYHGNLVVKAQQADQGPFKHGDGGEEPENITVNVPAKILDQSDASNPKFLEDVEISMTFDLGTEVADSEEIVAYLKAYLETYEYNGQRYEYFGNMPKDFKIVYNRETGEYEADLGGAEYLAIGVLPIE
;
A
#
# COMPACT_ATOMS: atom_id res chain seq x y z
N MET A 1 111.13 20.52 12.49
CA MET A 1 110.02 20.02 11.64
C MET A 1 109.86 18.50 11.80
N LYS A 2 108.90 18.00 12.60
CA LYS A 2 108.38 16.60 12.50
C LYS A 2 107.23 16.30 13.50
N THR A 3 106.09 16.97 13.37
CA THR A 3 104.87 16.58 14.16
C THR A 3 103.54 16.81 13.45
N ASN A 4 103.52 17.43 12.27
CA ASN A 4 102.27 17.77 11.57
C ASN A 4 101.68 16.63 10.71
N LYS A 5 102.45 15.58 10.38
CA LYS A 5 101.94 14.48 9.51
C LYS A 5 100.99 13.51 10.23
N LYS A 6 101.22 13.19 11.51
CA LYS A 6 100.36 12.24 12.26
C LYS A 6 98.98 12.80 12.58
N ARG A 7 98.86 14.12 12.79
CA ARG A 7 97.58 14.80 13.06
C ARG A 7 96.69 14.89 11.82
N ILE A 8 97.29 15.13 10.65
CA ILE A 8 96.56 15.15 9.37
C ILE A 8 96.08 13.75 9.00
N VAL A 9 96.91 12.71 9.21
CA VAL A 9 96.49 11.32 8.94
C VAL A 9 95.38 10.88 9.89
N LEU A 10 95.42 11.23 11.18
CA LEU A 10 94.33 10.90 12.11
C LEU A 10 93.03 11.65 11.78
N SER A 11 93.12 12.91 11.34
CA SER A 11 91.96 13.72 10.95
C SER A 11 91.37 13.27 9.61
N ALA A 12 92.21 12.82 8.67
CA ALA A 12 91.74 12.24 7.42
C ALA A 12 91.10 10.86 7.65
N LEU A 13 91.68 10.03 8.53
CA LEU A 13 91.10 8.75 8.90
C LEU A 13 89.78 8.92 9.67
N SER A 14 89.66 9.95 10.53
CA SER A 14 88.41 10.25 11.22
C SER A 14 87.35 10.80 10.28
N LEU A 15 87.73 11.64 9.30
CA LEU A 15 86.80 12.10 8.25
C LEU A 15 86.34 10.95 7.38
N VAL A 16 87.23 10.02 7.00
CA VAL A 16 86.85 8.80 6.26
C VAL A 16 85.95 7.91 7.12
N LEU A 17 86.25 7.75 8.42
CA LEU A 17 85.39 6.97 9.32
C LEU A 17 84.01 7.62 9.51
N VAL A 18 83.94 8.95 9.59
CA VAL A 18 82.69 9.73 9.67
C VAL A 18 81.95 9.68 8.33
N PHE A 19 82.63 9.70 7.18
CA PHE A 19 82.01 9.48 5.87
C PHE A 19 81.52 8.03 5.68
N CYS A 20 82.23 7.04 6.22
CA CYS A 20 81.79 5.64 6.25
C CYS A 20 80.62 5.42 7.23
N LEU A 21 80.56 6.15 8.34
CA LEU A 21 79.42 6.17 9.26
C LEU A 21 78.22 6.96 8.70
N MET A 22 78.45 8.00 7.89
CA MET A 22 77.39 8.73 7.16
C MET A 22 76.85 7.94 5.96
N ALA A 23 77.68 7.10 5.32
CA ALA A 23 77.24 6.16 4.29
C ALA A 23 76.66 4.85 4.89
N GLY A 24 76.92 4.57 6.17
CA GLY A 24 76.42 3.41 6.91
C GLY A 24 75.28 3.71 7.90
N GLY A 25 74.80 4.95 7.95
CA GLY A 25 73.72 5.40 8.81
C GLY A 25 72.36 5.02 8.27
N THR A 26 71.93 3.82 8.63
CA THR A 26 70.52 3.36 8.65
C THR A 26 69.75 3.42 7.33
N MET A 27 70.08 2.51 6.43
CA MET A 27 69.02 1.77 5.72
C MET A 27 69.05 0.33 6.22
N ALA A 28 68.78 0.15 7.51
CA ALA A 28 68.02 -1.02 7.89
C ALA A 28 66.64 -0.78 7.27
N TRP A 29 66.44 -1.27 6.04
CA TRP A 29 65.09 -1.56 5.60
C TRP A 29 64.63 -2.69 6.53
N PHE A 30 64.12 -2.32 7.70
CA PHE A 30 63.02 -3.08 8.27
C PHE A 30 61.88 -2.88 7.27
N THR A 31 61.86 -3.66 6.19
CA THR A 31 60.60 -3.96 5.55
C THR A 31 59.87 -4.83 6.54
N ASP A 32 59.07 -4.21 7.40
CA ASP A 32 57.91 -4.93 7.88
C ASP A 32 56.98 -5.12 6.67
N THR A 33 56.68 -6.37 6.35
CA THR A 33 55.64 -6.70 5.37
C THR A 33 54.52 -7.34 6.15
N GLU A 34 53.67 -6.50 6.72
CA GLU A 34 52.36 -6.95 7.20
C GLU A 34 51.55 -7.36 5.97
N LYS A 35 51.44 -8.68 5.77
CA LYS A 35 50.42 -9.22 4.88
C LYS A 35 49.11 -9.18 5.65
N ALA A 36 48.31 -8.14 5.45
CA ALA A 36 46.90 -8.25 5.76
C ALA A 36 46.35 -9.37 4.86
N ALA A 37 45.96 -10.50 5.44
CA ALA A 37 45.21 -11.52 4.73
C ALA A 37 43.88 -10.88 4.29
N GLY A 38 43.82 -10.40 3.05
CA GLY A 38 42.61 -9.90 2.44
C GLY A 38 41.72 -11.08 2.06
N ASN A 39 40.85 -11.49 2.97
CA ASN A 39 39.75 -12.37 2.63
C ASN A 39 38.68 -11.50 1.96
N PHE A 40 38.55 -11.60 0.64
CA PHE A 40 37.52 -10.91 -0.12
C PHE A 40 36.34 -11.86 -0.30
N SER A 41 35.26 -11.61 0.44
CA SER A 41 33.97 -12.27 0.25
C SER A 41 33.03 -11.28 -0.44
N ALA A 42 32.41 -11.69 -1.55
CA ALA A 42 31.25 -10.97 -2.06
C ALA A 42 30.14 -11.02 -1.01
N GLY A 43 29.37 -9.94 -0.89
CA GLY A 43 28.24 -9.95 0.01
C GLY A 43 27.13 -10.86 -0.50
N VAL A 44 26.34 -11.43 0.42
CA VAL A 44 25.23 -12.33 0.10
C VAL A 44 23.94 -11.53 0.20
N LEU A 45 23.05 -11.69 -0.79
CA LEU A 45 21.65 -11.29 -0.69
C LEU A 45 20.88 -12.49 -0.15
N ASP A 46 20.30 -12.35 1.02
CA ASP A 46 19.48 -13.38 1.64
C ASP A 46 18.31 -12.71 2.36
N ILE A 47 17.10 -12.93 1.84
CA ILE A 47 15.87 -12.48 2.48
C ILE A 47 15.14 -13.71 2.97
N GLU A 48 14.64 -13.60 4.19
CA GLU A 48 13.73 -14.56 4.75
C GLU A 48 12.42 -13.93 5.19
N VAL A 49 11.32 -14.64 4.97
CA VAL A 49 9.95 -14.16 5.20
C VAL A 49 9.26 -15.12 6.17
N ASN A 50 8.83 -14.62 7.32
CA ASN A 50 8.16 -15.42 8.34
C ASN A 50 6.76 -14.87 8.66
N PRO A 51 5.70 -15.68 8.44
CA PRO A 51 4.36 -15.39 8.93
C PRO A 51 4.13 -15.81 10.40
N GLY A 52 5.13 -16.31 11.13
CA GLY A 52 5.00 -16.83 12.51
C GLY A 52 6.33 -17.09 13.26
N ASP A 53 6.25 -17.72 14.43
CA ASP A 53 7.30 -17.75 15.46
C ASP A 53 8.16 -19.04 15.53
N ASP A 54 7.92 -20.00 14.64
CA ASP A 54 8.55 -21.32 14.65
C ASP A 54 9.97 -21.36 14.07
N GLY A 55 10.53 -20.20 13.77
CA GLY A 55 11.88 -20.05 13.23
C GLY A 55 11.96 -20.52 11.79
N PHE A 56 11.94 -19.57 10.86
CA PHE A 56 12.68 -19.63 9.60
C PHE A 56 12.38 -20.82 8.66
N THR A 57 11.26 -21.52 8.84
CA THR A 57 10.73 -22.47 7.86
C THR A 57 9.22 -22.59 8.03
N THR A 58 8.43 -21.66 7.52
CA THR A 58 6.97 -21.87 7.54
C THR A 58 6.60 -22.86 6.45
N LYS A 59 6.51 -24.14 6.84
CA LYS A 59 5.80 -25.17 6.07
C LYS A 59 4.27 -24.98 6.16
N GLU A 60 3.80 -24.12 7.06
CA GLU A 60 2.39 -23.83 7.26
C GLU A 60 1.97 -22.53 6.55
N PRO A 61 0.83 -22.53 5.84
CA PRO A 61 0.36 -21.37 5.09
C PRO A 61 -0.04 -20.22 6.02
N MET A 62 0.11 -18.98 5.55
CA MET A 62 -0.48 -17.81 6.20
C MET A 62 -2.00 -17.84 6.02
N GLU A 63 -2.71 -18.29 7.06
CA GLU A 63 -4.17 -18.43 6.99
C GLU A 63 -4.90 -17.17 7.45
N PHE A 64 -5.81 -16.72 6.58
CA PHE A 64 -6.88 -15.75 6.87
C PHE A 64 -8.19 -16.53 6.92
N LYS A 65 -8.98 -16.34 7.99
CA LYS A 65 -10.16 -17.17 8.27
C LYS A 65 -11.37 -16.30 8.53
N ASN A 66 -12.54 -16.83 8.15
CA ASN A 66 -13.84 -16.25 8.45
C ASN A 66 -13.93 -14.75 8.16
N LEU A 67 -13.35 -14.33 7.03
CA LEU A 67 -13.40 -12.96 6.55
C LEU A 67 -14.87 -12.53 6.37
N ARG A 68 -15.17 -11.29 6.72
CA ARG A 68 -16.53 -10.75 6.67
C ARG A 68 -16.57 -9.45 5.90
N PRO A 69 -17.60 -9.25 5.06
CA PRO A 69 -17.88 -7.95 4.48
C PRO A 69 -18.04 -6.90 5.59
N MET A 70 -17.28 -5.81 5.51
CA MET A 70 -17.43 -4.70 6.46
C MET A 70 -16.96 -3.38 5.87
N LEU A 71 -17.32 -2.28 6.54
CA LEU A 71 -16.77 -0.97 6.22
C LEU A 71 -15.26 -0.96 6.44
N LEU A 72 -14.52 -0.30 5.55
CA LEU A 72 -13.07 -0.19 5.64
C LEU A 72 -12.61 0.45 6.97
N LYS A 73 -13.37 1.41 7.50
CA LYS A 73 -13.12 2.02 8.81
C LYS A 73 -13.20 1.01 9.96
N ASN A 74 -14.11 0.04 9.86
CA ASN A 74 -14.29 -0.98 10.89
C ASN A 74 -13.22 -2.06 10.76
N PHE A 75 -12.82 -2.39 9.54
CA PHE A 75 -11.68 -3.25 9.28
C PHE A 75 -10.39 -2.69 9.90
N ASP A 76 -10.07 -1.42 9.62
CA ASP A 76 -8.88 -0.76 10.18
C ASP A 76 -8.89 -0.69 11.71
N LYS A 77 -10.09 -0.64 12.33
CA LYS A 77 -10.22 -0.65 13.80
C LYS A 77 -9.94 -2.02 14.41
N GLU A 78 -10.10 -3.11 13.68
CA GLU A 78 -9.78 -4.43 14.23
C GLU A 78 -8.28 -4.63 14.37
N LEU A 79 -7.47 -3.90 13.59
CA LEU A 79 -6.03 -3.95 13.74
C LEU A 79 -5.61 -3.38 15.10
N VAL A 80 -4.90 -4.19 15.88
CA VAL A 80 -4.33 -3.78 17.17
C VAL A 80 -2.82 -3.86 17.16
N GLU A 81 -2.19 -3.02 17.97
CA GLU A 81 -0.79 -3.20 18.35
C GLU A 81 -0.68 -4.50 19.14
N SER A 82 0.19 -5.40 18.70
CA SER A 82 0.44 -6.65 19.39
C SER A 82 1.92 -6.99 19.30
N ASP A 83 2.49 -7.34 20.44
CA ASP A 83 3.80 -7.99 20.53
C ASP A 83 3.67 -9.52 20.30
N GLU A 84 2.44 -10.03 20.21
CA GLU A 84 2.14 -11.43 19.94
C GLU A 84 2.13 -11.71 18.43
N LYS A 85 2.79 -12.78 18.06
CA LYS A 85 3.19 -13.11 16.67
C LYS A 85 2.11 -13.88 15.90
N ASP A 86 0.88 -13.83 16.42
CA ASP A 86 -0.33 -14.45 15.87
C ASP A 86 -1.17 -13.40 15.11
N ALA A 87 -2.43 -13.73 14.80
CA ALA A 87 -3.35 -12.79 14.16
C ALA A 87 -3.53 -11.52 15.01
N VAL A 88 -3.35 -10.34 14.40
CA VAL A 88 -3.40 -9.05 15.09
C VAL A 88 -4.76 -8.37 14.95
N ASN A 89 -5.83 -9.10 15.30
CA ASN A 89 -7.20 -8.61 15.24
C ASN A 89 -7.87 -8.56 16.62
N ASN A 90 -8.67 -7.51 16.86
CA ASN A 90 -9.54 -7.39 18.03
C ASN A 90 -10.99 -7.11 17.61
N LEU A 91 -11.83 -8.13 17.80
CA LEU A 91 -13.26 -8.13 17.45
C LEU A 91 -14.07 -7.15 18.34
N GLU A 92 -13.63 -6.90 19.58
CA GLU A 92 -14.32 -6.01 20.52
C GLU A 92 -14.30 -4.55 20.04
N ASN A 93 -13.32 -4.18 19.20
CA ASN A 93 -13.25 -2.83 18.60
C ASN A 93 -14.43 -2.53 17.66
N ASN A 94 -15.13 -3.58 17.22
CA ASN A 94 -16.39 -3.49 16.48
C ASN A 94 -17.60 -3.98 17.30
N GLY A 95 -17.47 -4.08 18.63
CA GLY A 95 -18.53 -4.52 19.53
C GLY A 95 -18.92 -5.98 19.37
N GLN A 96 -18.04 -6.80 18.80
CA GLN A 96 -18.25 -8.25 18.70
C GLN A 96 -17.64 -8.92 19.91
N ASP A 97 -18.39 -9.85 20.51
CA ASP A 97 -17.92 -10.67 21.63
C ASP A 97 -17.23 -11.93 21.08
N PRO A 98 -15.92 -12.11 21.31
CA PRO A 98 -15.18 -13.29 20.88
C PRO A 98 -15.77 -14.61 21.38
N ASP A 99 -16.44 -14.62 22.54
CA ASP A 99 -17.05 -15.82 23.12
C ASP A 99 -18.22 -16.35 22.29
N ASN A 100 -18.76 -15.54 21.36
CA ASN A 100 -19.76 -15.99 20.40
C ASN A 100 -19.18 -16.90 19.29
N TYR A 101 -17.86 -17.05 19.22
CA TYR A 101 -17.18 -17.88 18.23
C TYR A 101 -16.52 -19.07 18.92
N PRO A 102 -16.64 -20.29 18.36
CA PRO A 102 -15.70 -21.36 18.68
C PRO A 102 -14.26 -20.86 18.47
N GLN A 103 -13.34 -21.26 19.35
CA GLN A 103 -11.96 -20.77 19.34
C GLN A 103 -11.27 -20.92 17.97
N ASP A 104 -11.56 -22.00 17.24
CA ASP A 104 -11.00 -22.28 15.91
C ASP A 104 -11.67 -21.49 14.76
N ASN A 105 -12.78 -20.81 15.04
CA ASN A 105 -13.62 -20.11 14.07
C ASN A 105 -13.60 -18.58 14.24
N LEU A 106 -12.64 -18.05 14.99
CA LEU A 106 -12.45 -16.61 15.07
C LEU A 106 -12.07 -16.06 13.68
N PRO A 107 -12.58 -14.88 13.30
CA PRO A 107 -12.06 -14.16 12.14
C PRO A 107 -10.59 -13.82 12.33
N ILE A 108 -9.83 -13.95 11.24
CA ILE A 108 -8.42 -13.59 11.17
C ILE A 108 -8.24 -12.72 9.94
N TYR A 109 -8.19 -11.41 10.18
CA TYR A 109 -8.10 -10.38 9.15
C TYR A 109 -6.67 -9.95 8.85
N PHE A 110 -5.78 -10.04 9.85
CA PHE A 110 -4.45 -9.44 9.81
C PHE A 110 -3.38 -10.43 10.22
N ARG A 111 -2.31 -10.50 9.43
CA ARG A 111 -1.15 -11.35 9.71
C ARG A 111 0.15 -10.56 9.65
N PRO A 112 1.02 -10.67 10.66
CA PRO A 112 2.35 -10.08 10.60
C PRO A 112 3.23 -10.85 9.61
N VAL A 113 4.11 -10.11 8.94
CA VAL A 113 5.12 -10.62 8.03
C VAL A 113 6.44 -9.98 8.39
N ARG A 114 7.34 -10.80 8.94
CA ARG A 114 8.68 -10.39 9.30
C ARG A 114 9.63 -10.68 8.15
N VAL A 115 10.27 -9.63 7.65
CA VAL A 115 11.28 -9.70 6.59
C VAL A 115 12.64 -9.42 7.22
N GLU A 116 13.52 -10.41 7.20
CA GLU A 116 14.87 -10.30 7.76
C GLU A 116 15.92 -10.33 6.63
N ASN A 117 16.86 -9.39 6.67
CA ASN A 117 18.03 -9.41 5.81
C ASN A 117 19.16 -10.20 6.48
N LYS A 118 19.23 -11.50 6.21
CA LYS A 118 20.32 -12.37 6.67
C LYS A 118 21.60 -12.22 5.85
N GLY A 119 21.52 -11.45 4.77
CA GLY A 119 22.64 -11.08 3.95
C GLY A 119 23.64 -10.16 4.66
N THR A 120 24.72 -9.86 3.96
CA THR A 120 25.78 -8.96 4.45
C THR A 120 25.74 -7.59 3.79
N LEU A 121 24.74 -7.34 2.93
CA LEU A 121 24.58 -6.11 2.17
C LEU A 121 23.22 -5.48 2.45
N PRO A 122 23.14 -4.14 2.45
CA PRO A 122 21.85 -3.45 2.53
C PRO A 122 20.98 -3.72 1.31
N ILE A 123 19.67 -3.84 1.53
CA ILE A 123 18.70 -4.21 0.50
C ILE A 123 17.48 -3.28 0.47
N TYR A 124 16.86 -3.19 -0.70
CA TYR A 124 15.47 -2.81 -0.88
C TYR A 124 14.63 -4.06 -1.10
N ILE A 125 13.34 -3.97 -0.77
CA ILE A 125 12.41 -5.07 -0.97
C ILE A 125 11.25 -4.67 -1.88
N HIS A 126 10.62 -5.68 -2.47
CA HIS A 126 9.37 -5.58 -3.21
C HIS A 126 8.40 -6.60 -2.64
N LEU A 127 7.21 -6.15 -2.27
CA LEU A 127 6.12 -6.97 -1.77
C LEU A 127 5.02 -7.08 -2.83
N GLY A 128 4.61 -8.32 -3.13
CA GLY A 128 3.54 -8.62 -4.08
C GLY A 128 2.78 -9.89 -3.71
N MET A 129 1.67 -10.16 -4.40
CA MET A 129 0.91 -11.40 -4.26
C MET A 129 0.83 -12.10 -5.62
N GLU A 130 1.17 -13.39 -5.64
CA GLU A 130 1.02 -14.24 -6.83
C GLU A 130 -0.07 -15.28 -6.57
N PRO A 131 -1.21 -15.26 -7.29
CA PRO A 131 -2.26 -16.25 -7.10
C PRO A 131 -1.76 -17.64 -7.50
N THR A 132 -2.06 -18.63 -6.67
CA THR A 132 -1.64 -20.02 -6.89
C THR A 132 -2.83 -20.91 -7.16
N ARG A 133 -2.65 -21.96 -7.95
CA ARG A 133 -3.63 -23.05 -8.00
C ARG A 133 -3.46 -23.94 -6.79
N SER A 134 -4.58 -24.37 -6.23
CA SER A 134 -4.63 -25.34 -5.13
C SER A 134 -5.45 -26.54 -5.58
N ASP A 135 -5.12 -27.73 -5.08
CA ASP A 135 -5.98 -28.93 -5.19
C ASP A 135 -7.10 -28.93 -4.12
N ASP A 136 -7.23 -27.81 -3.40
CA ASP A 136 -8.27 -27.58 -2.40
C ASP A 136 -9.68 -27.57 -3.00
N LYS A 137 -10.66 -27.83 -2.14
CA LYS A 137 -12.06 -27.94 -2.51
C LYS A 137 -12.89 -26.90 -1.77
N GLU A 138 -13.75 -26.20 -2.51
CA GLU A 138 -14.72 -25.25 -1.94
C GLU A 138 -16.06 -25.96 -1.69
N PRO A 139 -16.75 -25.69 -0.57
CA PRO A 139 -18.09 -26.20 -0.36
C PRO A 139 -19.08 -25.59 -1.35
N VAL A 140 -19.98 -26.41 -1.89
CA VAL A 140 -21.14 -25.90 -2.64
C VAL A 140 -22.23 -25.57 -1.63
N LEU A 141 -22.50 -24.27 -1.45
CA LEU A 141 -23.42 -23.81 -0.41
C LEU A 141 -24.88 -23.79 -0.85
N TYR A 142 -25.12 -23.58 -2.15
CA TYR A 142 -26.46 -23.38 -2.71
C TYR A 142 -26.89 -24.54 -3.60
N GLY A 143 -28.15 -24.95 -3.46
CA GLY A 143 -28.82 -25.86 -4.40
C GLY A 143 -29.53 -25.10 -5.52
N ASP A 144 -30.39 -25.80 -6.27
CA ASP A 144 -31.13 -25.25 -7.44
C ASP A 144 -32.01 -24.02 -7.12
N ASP A 145 -32.31 -23.76 -5.84
CA ASP A 145 -33.17 -22.67 -5.40
C ASP A 145 -32.40 -21.41 -4.95
N GLU A 146 -31.07 -21.41 -4.85
CA GLU A 146 -30.19 -20.28 -4.48
C GLU A 146 -30.49 -19.56 -3.14
N PHE A 147 -31.54 -19.96 -2.40
CA PHE A 147 -31.97 -19.29 -1.16
C PHE A 147 -31.60 -20.07 0.12
N ASN A 148 -31.39 -21.38 0.03
CA ASN A 148 -31.11 -22.23 1.20
C ASN A 148 -29.65 -22.70 1.22
N ILE A 149 -28.93 -22.40 2.31
CA ILE A 149 -27.54 -22.85 2.52
C ILE A 149 -27.52 -24.24 3.17
N ASN A 150 -26.80 -25.19 2.57
CA ASN A 150 -26.56 -26.50 3.18
C ASN A 150 -25.17 -27.06 2.82
N GLN A 151 -24.22 -26.90 3.73
CA GLN A 151 -22.81 -27.32 3.55
C GLN A 151 -22.65 -28.84 3.33
N ASP A 152 -23.55 -29.66 3.84
CA ASP A 152 -23.42 -31.13 3.81
C ASP A 152 -24.16 -31.77 2.62
N SER A 153 -24.97 -31.02 1.89
CA SER A 153 -25.94 -31.60 0.93
C SER A 153 -25.56 -31.48 -0.54
N TYR A 154 -24.72 -30.51 -0.91
CA TYR A 154 -24.42 -30.22 -2.32
C TYR A 154 -22.99 -30.59 -2.76
N GLY A 155 -22.22 -31.20 -1.85
CA GLY A 155 -20.86 -31.66 -2.13
C GLY A 155 -19.83 -30.52 -2.18
N VAL A 156 -18.70 -30.80 -2.83
CA VAL A 156 -17.57 -29.87 -2.94
C VAL A 156 -17.16 -29.71 -4.41
N LYS A 157 -16.67 -28.53 -4.78
CA LYS A 157 -16.13 -28.21 -6.11
C LYS A 157 -14.63 -27.92 -6.01
N ASP A 158 -13.92 -27.98 -7.14
CA ASP A 158 -12.53 -27.52 -7.21
C ASP A 158 -12.45 -26.03 -6.87
N CYS A 159 -11.45 -25.63 -6.08
CA CYS A 159 -11.19 -24.22 -5.84
C CYS A 159 -10.63 -23.56 -7.11
N GLU A 160 -11.33 -22.52 -7.60
CA GLU A 160 -10.91 -21.75 -8.77
C GLU A 160 -10.42 -20.33 -8.40
N ASN A 161 -10.08 -20.09 -7.12
CA ASN A 161 -9.75 -18.78 -6.55
C ASN A 161 -10.88 -17.76 -6.80
N THR A 162 -12.14 -18.15 -6.63
CA THR A 162 -13.28 -17.30 -6.98
C THR A 162 -13.43 -16.09 -6.05
N LEU A 163 -12.84 -16.13 -4.85
CA LEU A 163 -12.82 -14.98 -3.94
C LEU A 163 -11.93 -13.81 -4.46
N LYS A 164 -11.06 -14.05 -5.45
CA LYS A 164 -10.13 -13.04 -5.99
C LYS A 164 -10.83 -11.78 -6.52
N ASP A 165 -12.09 -11.87 -6.95
CA ASP A 165 -12.78 -10.73 -7.54
C ASP A 165 -13.28 -9.74 -6.47
N ALA A 166 -13.47 -10.21 -5.23
CA ALA A 166 -13.93 -9.38 -4.10
C ALA A 166 -12.82 -9.08 -3.07
N LEU A 167 -11.85 -9.97 -2.89
CA LEU A 167 -10.82 -9.85 -1.86
C LEU A 167 -9.83 -8.71 -2.13
N LYS A 168 -9.71 -7.78 -1.20
CA LYS A 168 -8.62 -6.81 -1.13
C LYS A 168 -7.51 -7.35 -0.23
N ILE A 169 -6.26 -7.13 -0.63
CA ILE A 169 -5.06 -7.54 0.14
C ILE A 169 -4.23 -6.29 0.43
N PHE A 170 -4.37 -5.74 1.63
CA PHE A 170 -3.71 -4.51 2.04
C PHE A 170 -2.39 -4.77 2.75
N VAL A 171 -1.51 -3.75 2.71
CA VAL A 171 -0.25 -3.72 3.45
C VAL A 171 -0.29 -2.59 4.48
N TYR A 172 0.16 -2.86 5.70
CA TYR A 172 0.37 -1.85 6.73
C TYR A 172 1.84 -1.81 7.11
N LYS A 173 2.34 -0.59 7.34
CA LYS A 173 3.71 -0.32 7.77
C LYS A 173 3.72 0.29 9.16
N GLN A 174 4.79 0.03 9.89
CA GLN A 174 5.01 0.62 11.19
C GLN A 174 5.41 2.10 11.04
N VAL A 175 4.74 2.98 11.76
CA VAL A 175 5.07 4.41 11.85
C VAL A 175 5.43 4.71 13.29
N LYS A 176 6.71 5.00 13.53
CA LYS A 176 7.21 5.31 14.88
C LYS A 176 6.74 6.69 15.31
N ASN A 177 6.40 6.83 16.58
CA ASN A 177 6.09 8.11 17.17
C ASN A 177 7.37 8.97 17.22
N SER A 178 7.27 10.23 16.77
CA SER A 178 8.42 11.15 16.72
C SER A 178 8.93 11.58 18.09
N GLU A 179 8.06 11.57 19.10
CA GLU A 179 8.36 11.96 20.49
C GLU A 179 8.84 10.76 21.33
N ASP A 180 8.31 9.57 21.06
CA ASP A 180 8.72 8.32 21.70
C ASP A 180 8.92 7.21 20.67
N PRO A 181 10.16 6.99 20.17
CA PRO A 181 10.45 5.96 19.17
C PRO A 181 10.22 4.51 19.63
N SER A 182 9.95 4.28 20.92
CA SER A 182 9.52 2.98 21.43
C SER A 182 8.04 2.69 21.18
N GLN A 183 7.25 3.73 20.89
CA GLN A 183 5.86 3.63 20.49
C GLN A 183 5.73 3.72 18.96
N TYR A 184 4.77 3.00 18.42
CA TYR A 184 4.50 2.98 17.00
C TYR A 184 3.02 2.73 16.74
N THR A 185 2.55 3.13 15.58
CA THR A 185 1.23 2.74 15.07
C THR A 185 1.37 2.02 13.75
N TRP A 186 0.34 1.24 13.39
CA TRP A 186 0.24 0.66 12.06
C TRP A 186 -0.53 1.60 11.14
N GLU A 187 0.08 1.99 10.02
CA GLU A 187 -0.57 2.79 8.99
C GLU A 187 -0.73 1.96 7.71
N ARG A 188 -1.94 1.96 7.14
CA ARG A 188 -2.19 1.34 5.83
C ARG A 188 -1.43 2.08 4.75
N VAL A 189 -0.73 1.34 3.90
CA VAL A 189 -0.13 1.90 2.69
C VAL A 189 -1.23 2.29 1.72
N LYS A 190 -1.38 3.59 1.48
CA LYS A 190 -2.39 4.14 0.56
C LYS A 190 -2.14 3.70 -0.88
N GLY A 191 -3.23 3.46 -1.62
CA GLY A 191 -3.17 3.11 -3.04
C GLY A 191 -2.48 1.78 -3.33
N VAL A 192 -2.45 0.84 -2.38
CA VAL A 192 -1.89 -0.50 -2.57
C VAL A 192 -2.92 -1.56 -2.23
N ASN A 193 -3.16 -2.45 -3.18
CA ASN A 193 -3.91 -3.69 -3.03
C ASN A 193 -3.15 -4.79 -3.77
N LEU A 194 -2.57 -5.74 -3.06
CA LEU A 194 -1.73 -6.79 -3.67
C LEU A 194 -2.52 -7.73 -4.59
N ASN A 195 -3.85 -7.76 -4.50
CA ASN A 195 -4.69 -8.49 -5.43
C ASN A 195 -5.14 -7.62 -6.61
N GLU A 196 -4.39 -7.69 -7.73
CA GLU A 196 -4.66 -6.93 -8.95
C GLU A 196 -6.10 -7.03 -9.46
N THR A 197 -6.76 -8.17 -9.28
CA THR A 197 -8.09 -8.43 -9.83
C THR A 197 -9.17 -7.54 -9.23
N SER A 198 -9.02 -7.19 -7.96
CA SER A 198 -9.98 -6.40 -7.20
C SER A 198 -9.56 -4.94 -7.05
N ASN A 199 -8.56 -4.46 -7.79
CA ASN A 199 -8.05 -3.10 -7.66
C ASN A 199 -9.12 -2.04 -7.91
N TRP A 200 -9.18 -1.05 -7.01
CA TRP A 200 -9.83 0.21 -7.29
C TRP A 200 -8.97 1.03 -8.26
N LYS A 201 -9.61 1.97 -8.94
CA LYS A 201 -8.92 2.88 -9.86
C LYS A 201 -7.82 3.63 -9.09
N GLY A 202 -6.58 3.54 -9.56
CA GLY A 202 -5.41 4.15 -8.92
C GLY A 202 -4.67 3.25 -7.92
N GLU A 203 -5.14 2.02 -7.64
CA GLU A 203 -4.41 1.10 -6.77
C GLU A 203 -3.29 0.33 -7.49
N ARG A 204 -2.20 0.09 -6.75
CA ARG A 204 -1.03 -0.69 -7.16
C ARG A 204 -1.09 -2.11 -6.61
N LYS A 205 -0.65 -3.07 -7.42
CA LYS A 205 -0.61 -4.50 -7.08
C LYS A 205 0.57 -4.95 -6.19
N CYS A 206 1.30 -3.98 -5.66
CA CYS A 206 2.61 -4.18 -5.08
C CYS A 206 2.99 -3.00 -4.19
N TYR A 207 3.93 -3.26 -3.29
CA TYR A 207 4.51 -2.24 -2.44
C TYR A 207 6.03 -2.31 -2.46
N ASP A 208 6.64 -1.20 -2.86
CA ASP A 208 8.08 -0.99 -2.92
C ASP A 208 8.47 0.08 -1.91
N PRO A 209 8.81 -0.28 -0.66
CA PRO A 209 9.33 0.68 0.31
C PRO A 209 10.63 1.32 -0.19
N THR A 210 10.80 2.60 0.14
CA THR A 210 12.00 3.37 -0.19
C THR A 210 13.04 3.38 0.93
N GLU A 211 12.72 2.75 2.05
CA GLU A 211 13.62 2.54 3.17
C GLU A 211 14.53 1.32 2.91
N VAL A 212 15.81 1.46 3.23
CA VAL A 212 16.80 0.38 3.12
C VAL A 212 16.72 -0.50 4.37
N ILE A 213 16.82 -1.81 4.20
CA ILE A 213 17.03 -2.77 5.29
C ILE A 213 18.52 -3.13 5.32
N GLY A 214 19.20 -2.76 6.40
CA GLY A 214 20.61 -3.08 6.63
C GLY A 214 20.87 -4.58 6.82
N ALA A 215 22.13 -4.98 6.75
CA ALA A 215 22.53 -6.36 7.01
C ALA A 215 22.25 -6.75 8.48
N GLY A 216 21.57 -7.87 8.68
CA GLY A 216 21.11 -8.33 10.00
C GLY A 216 19.94 -7.53 10.57
N GLU A 217 19.39 -6.56 9.82
CA GLU A 217 18.18 -5.84 10.22
C GLU A 217 16.93 -6.57 9.76
N GLU A 218 15.81 -6.20 10.39
CA GLU A 218 14.50 -6.75 10.14
C GLU A 218 13.45 -5.64 10.07
N VAL A 219 12.39 -5.91 9.32
CA VAL A 219 11.20 -5.06 9.26
C VAL A 219 9.96 -5.94 9.29
N THR A 220 8.91 -5.46 9.96
CA THR A 220 7.62 -6.14 10.03
C THR A 220 6.57 -5.32 9.29
N TYR A 221 5.79 -6.01 8.46
CA TYR A 221 4.58 -5.49 7.82
C TYR A 221 3.37 -6.29 8.31
N ILE A 222 2.17 -5.71 8.22
CA ILE A 222 0.93 -6.48 8.39
C ILE A 222 0.27 -6.63 7.03
N ILE A 223 -0.14 -7.84 6.70
CA ILE A 223 -0.98 -8.15 5.55
C ILE A 223 -2.43 -8.26 6.03
N GLY A 224 -3.34 -7.51 5.40
CA GLY A 224 -4.76 -7.50 5.73
C GLY A 224 -5.61 -8.06 4.60
N GLY A 225 -6.43 -9.08 4.88
CA GLY A 225 -7.44 -9.60 3.97
C GLY A 225 -8.78 -8.91 4.20
N TYR A 226 -9.22 -8.06 3.27
CA TYR A 226 -10.42 -7.24 3.41
C TYR A 226 -11.50 -7.62 2.40
N LEU A 227 -12.73 -7.80 2.88
CA LEU A 227 -13.92 -7.91 2.05
C LEU A 227 -14.74 -6.60 2.18
N PRO A 228 -14.94 -5.87 1.06
CA PRO A 228 -15.80 -4.69 1.04
C PRO A 228 -17.21 -4.98 1.56
N SER A 229 -17.88 -4.01 2.21
CA SER A 229 -19.21 -4.18 2.80
C SER A 229 -20.30 -4.64 1.82
N GLN A 230 -20.12 -4.31 0.55
CA GLN A 230 -20.99 -4.68 -0.56
C GLN A 230 -20.74 -6.09 -1.11
N THR A 231 -19.75 -6.81 -0.58
CA THR A 231 -19.46 -8.20 -0.98
C THR A 231 -20.68 -9.07 -0.67
N GLY A 232 -21.30 -9.61 -1.71
CA GLY A 232 -22.53 -10.37 -1.60
C GLY A 232 -22.35 -11.82 -1.19
N ASN A 233 -23.48 -12.51 -1.01
CA ASN A 233 -23.56 -13.91 -0.57
C ASN A 233 -22.93 -14.88 -1.57
N GLU A 234 -22.78 -14.51 -2.84
CA GLU A 234 -22.13 -15.29 -3.89
C GLU A 234 -20.66 -15.62 -3.58
N TYR A 235 -20.01 -14.87 -2.69
CA TYR A 235 -18.64 -15.11 -2.24
C TYR A 235 -18.57 -15.95 -0.95
N GLN A 236 -19.70 -16.37 -0.39
CA GLN A 236 -19.72 -17.18 0.82
C GLN A 236 -19.10 -18.55 0.58
N GLY A 237 -18.14 -18.93 1.41
CA GLY A 237 -17.42 -20.21 1.30
C GLY A 237 -16.40 -20.28 0.15
N MET A 238 -16.20 -19.19 -0.59
CA MET A 238 -15.20 -19.13 -1.66
C MET A 238 -13.80 -18.87 -1.11
N HIS A 239 -12.78 -19.43 -1.75
CA HIS A 239 -11.40 -19.35 -1.28
C HIS A 239 -10.53 -18.50 -2.22
N TYR A 240 -9.42 -18.00 -1.67
CA TYR A 240 -8.32 -17.41 -2.41
C TYR A 240 -7.01 -18.02 -1.92
N HIS A 241 -6.23 -18.56 -2.83
CA HIS A 241 -4.89 -19.07 -2.57
C HIS A 241 -3.87 -18.23 -3.34
N GLY A 242 -2.87 -17.72 -2.62
CA GLY A 242 -1.78 -16.96 -3.21
C GLY A 242 -0.53 -17.04 -2.36
N ASN A 243 0.61 -16.81 -3.02
CA ASN A 243 1.91 -16.68 -2.37
C ASN A 243 2.22 -15.21 -2.18
N LEU A 244 2.50 -14.81 -0.94
CA LEU A 244 3.14 -13.54 -0.69
C LEU A 244 4.58 -13.61 -1.21
N VAL A 245 4.91 -12.74 -2.17
CA VAL A 245 6.21 -12.70 -2.82
C VAL A 245 7.00 -11.53 -2.29
N VAL A 246 8.19 -11.82 -1.77
CA VAL A 246 9.15 -10.82 -1.31
C VAL A 246 10.41 -10.95 -2.16
N LYS A 247 10.77 -9.88 -2.87
CA LYS A 247 12.01 -9.83 -3.69
C LYS A 247 12.99 -8.85 -3.06
N ALA A 248 14.27 -9.16 -3.18
CA ALA A 248 15.38 -8.32 -2.72
C ALA A 248 16.11 -7.68 -3.89
N GLN A 249 16.63 -6.47 -3.70
CA GLN A 249 17.74 -5.98 -4.51
C GLN A 249 18.72 -5.19 -3.66
N GLN A 250 20.00 -5.19 -4.05
CA GLN A 250 21.04 -4.42 -3.35
C GLN A 250 20.72 -2.93 -3.36
N ALA A 251 21.05 -2.23 -2.27
CA ALA A 251 20.83 -0.79 -2.16
C ALA A 251 21.49 0.03 -3.28
N ASP A 252 22.62 -0.45 -3.84
CA ASP A 252 23.31 0.19 -4.96
C ASP A 252 22.49 0.24 -6.26
N GLN A 253 21.46 -0.60 -6.39
CA GLN A 253 20.52 -0.56 -7.51
C GLN A 253 19.41 0.50 -7.33
N GLY A 254 19.35 1.12 -6.15
CA GLY A 254 18.24 1.98 -5.72
C GLY A 254 16.99 1.18 -5.33
N PRO A 255 15.90 1.85 -4.91
CA PRO A 255 14.62 1.19 -4.64
C PRO A 255 14.03 0.57 -5.92
N PHE A 256 13.12 -0.39 -5.75
CA PHE A 256 12.43 -0.98 -6.89
C PHE A 256 11.72 0.14 -7.66
N LYS A 257 11.92 0.14 -8.99
CA LYS A 257 11.27 1.09 -9.89
C LYS A 257 10.10 0.36 -10.53
N HIS A 258 8.88 0.74 -10.14
CA HIS A 258 7.72 0.35 -10.93
C HIS A 258 7.46 1.33 -12.06
N GLY A 259 7.17 0.78 -13.24
CA GLY A 259 6.54 1.51 -14.32
C GLY A 259 5.07 1.70 -13.98
N ASP A 260 4.65 2.97 -13.91
CA ASP A 260 3.30 3.51 -13.97
C ASP A 260 2.17 2.49 -13.74
N GLY A 261 2.00 2.07 -12.48
CA GLY A 261 0.77 1.46 -12.01
C GLY A 261 0.14 2.44 -11.03
N GLY A 262 -1.01 3.01 -11.39
CA GLY A 262 -1.80 3.93 -10.58
C GLY A 262 -1.02 5.15 -10.07
N GLU A 263 -0.87 6.19 -10.90
CA GLU A 263 -0.86 7.53 -10.30
C GLU A 263 -2.13 7.64 -9.45
N GLU A 264 -2.00 8.20 -8.23
CA GLU A 264 -3.18 8.73 -7.55
C GLU A 264 -3.90 9.57 -8.61
N PRO A 265 -5.18 9.29 -8.89
CA PRO A 265 -5.83 10.01 -9.95
C PRO A 265 -5.77 11.48 -9.55
N GLU A 266 -5.14 12.31 -10.38
CA GLU A 266 -5.03 13.77 -10.10
C GLU A 266 -6.41 14.34 -9.77
N ASN A 267 -7.45 13.71 -10.34
CA ASN A 267 -8.83 14.07 -10.14
C ASN A 267 -9.73 12.91 -9.69
N ILE A 268 -10.70 13.21 -8.86
CA ILE A 268 -11.83 12.37 -8.47
C ILE A 268 -13.06 12.71 -9.31
N THR A 269 -13.95 11.74 -9.51
CA THR A 269 -15.26 11.96 -10.15
C THR A 269 -16.36 11.84 -9.11
N VAL A 270 -17.29 12.80 -9.12
CA VAL A 270 -18.46 12.83 -8.25
C VAL A 270 -19.70 12.86 -9.13
N ASN A 271 -20.57 11.86 -8.97
CA ASN A 271 -21.85 11.81 -9.66
C ASN A 271 -22.89 12.57 -8.84
N VAL A 272 -23.41 13.66 -9.40
CA VAL A 272 -24.34 14.55 -8.71
C VAL A 272 -25.76 14.34 -9.23
N PRO A 273 -26.69 13.86 -8.39
CA PRO A 273 -28.10 13.78 -8.77
C PRO A 273 -28.67 15.19 -8.95
N ALA A 274 -29.35 15.43 -10.06
CA ALA A 274 -29.85 16.75 -10.41
C ALA A 274 -31.22 16.70 -11.11
N LYS A 275 -31.92 17.83 -11.09
CA LYS A 275 -33.21 18.01 -11.77
C LYS A 275 -33.18 19.23 -12.66
N ILE A 276 -33.60 19.07 -13.92
CA ILE A 276 -33.61 20.15 -14.90
C ILE A 276 -35.01 20.79 -14.93
N LEU A 277 -35.03 22.10 -14.76
CA LEU A 277 -36.24 22.92 -14.67
C LEU A 277 -36.21 24.02 -15.74
N ASP A 278 -37.14 23.99 -16.68
CA ASP A 278 -37.36 25.08 -17.64
C ASP A 278 -37.98 26.29 -16.92
N GLN A 279 -37.28 27.41 -16.97
CA GLN A 279 -37.58 28.66 -16.28
C GLN A 279 -38.18 29.73 -17.21
N SER A 280 -38.64 29.35 -18.40
CA SER A 280 -39.29 30.28 -19.34
C SER A 280 -40.47 31.03 -18.71
N ASP A 281 -41.17 30.38 -17.77
CA ASP A 281 -42.11 31.02 -16.85
C ASP A 281 -41.56 30.95 -15.42
N ALA A 282 -40.92 32.03 -14.96
CA ALA A 282 -40.33 32.12 -13.63
C ALA A 282 -41.36 31.94 -12.48
N SER A 283 -42.66 32.09 -12.75
CA SER A 283 -43.71 31.87 -11.73
C SER A 283 -44.14 30.41 -11.65
N ASN A 284 -43.84 29.60 -12.67
CA ASN A 284 -44.20 28.20 -12.75
C ASN A 284 -43.15 27.38 -13.52
N PRO A 285 -41.97 27.12 -12.91
CA PRO A 285 -40.92 26.35 -13.54
C PRO A 285 -41.39 24.94 -13.93
N LYS A 286 -41.09 24.51 -15.15
CA LYS A 286 -41.50 23.21 -15.66
C LYS A 286 -40.38 22.18 -15.48
N PHE A 287 -40.67 21.11 -14.75
CA PHE A 287 -39.78 19.96 -14.66
C PHE A 287 -39.63 19.26 -16.03
N LEU A 288 -38.38 19.02 -16.43
CA LEU A 288 -38.06 18.30 -17.66
C LEU A 288 -37.71 16.84 -17.36
N GLU A 289 -36.63 16.61 -16.59
CA GLU A 289 -36.17 15.27 -16.22
C GLU A 289 -35.20 15.28 -15.02
N ASP A 290 -35.02 14.09 -14.42
CA ASP A 290 -33.98 13.79 -13.44
C ASP A 290 -32.73 13.31 -14.19
N VAL A 291 -31.56 13.83 -13.83
CA VAL A 291 -30.27 13.50 -14.46
C VAL A 291 -29.20 13.26 -13.40
N GLU A 292 -28.13 12.57 -13.79
CA GLU A 292 -26.92 12.46 -13.00
C GLU A 292 -25.78 13.14 -13.76
N ILE A 293 -25.12 14.10 -13.11
CA ILE A 293 -24.05 14.89 -13.72
C ILE A 293 -22.73 14.50 -13.07
N SER A 294 -21.85 13.89 -13.86
CA SER A 294 -20.49 13.58 -13.42
C SER A 294 -19.63 14.85 -13.44
N MET A 295 -19.15 15.25 -12.27
CA MET A 295 -18.23 16.37 -12.08
C MET A 295 -16.85 15.85 -11.67
N THR A 296 -15.78 16.53 -12.08
CA THR A 296 -14.40 16.11 -11.81
C THR A 296 -13.74 17.13 -10.89
N PHE A 297 -12.97 16.70 -9.90
CA PHE A 297 -12.32 17.60 -8.94
C PHE A 297 -10.93 17.13 -8.61
N ASP A 298 -10.01 18.02 -8.24
CA ASP A 298 -8.69 17.62 -7.77
C ASP A 298 -8.80 16.68 -6.55
N LEU A 299 -7.95 15.67 -6.47
CA LEU A 299 -7.90 14.75 -5.35
C LEU A 299 -7.60 15.50 -4.04
N GLY A 300 -8.46 15.31 -3.02
CA GLY A 300 -8.38 16.01 -1.74
C GLY A 300 -9.29 17.23 -1.62
N THR A 301 -10.03 17.58 -2.68
CA THR A 301 -11.08 18.61 -2.62
C THR A 301 -12.20 18.18 -1.66
N GLU A 302 -12.44 18.98 -0.62
CA GLU A 302 -13.47 18.70 0.39
C GLU A 302 -14.79 19.42 0.10
N VAL A 303 -14.75 20.50 -0.68
CA VAL A 303 -15.90 21.36 -1.01
C VAL A 303 -15.81 21.75 -2.48
N ALA A 304 -16.87 21.47 -3.24
CA ALA A 304 -17.03 21.97 -4.60
C ALA A 304 -17.59 23.40 -4.54
N ASP A 305 -16.88 24.36 -5.14
CA ASP A 305 -17.30 25.75 -5.12
C ASP A 305 -18.35 26.03 -6.20
N SER A 306 -19.25 26.97 -5.89
CA SER A 306 -20.34 27.36 -6.79
C SER A 306 -19.91 27.86 -8.17
N GLU A 307 -18.71 28.42 -8.36
CA GLU A 307 -18.23 28.85 -9.68
C GLU A 307 -17.83 27.64 -10.53
N GLU A 308 -17.09 26.70 -9.95
CA GLU A 308 -16.70 25.43 -10.57
C GLU A 308 -17.92 24.57 -10.91
N ILE A 309 -18.89 24.48 -10.01
CA ILE A 309 -20.16 23.77 -10.28
C ILE A 309 -20.87 24.39 -11.50
N VAL A 310 -20.96 25.72 -11.59
CA VAL A 310 -21.59 26.38 -12.74
C VAL A 310 -20.83 26.10 -14.04
N ALA A 311 -19.50 25.98 -13.99
CA ALA A 311 -18.72 25.60 -15.16
C ALA A 311 -19.10 24.19 -15.64
N TYR A 312 -19.20 23.22 -14.73
CA TYR A 312 -19.66 21.86 -15.04
C TYR A 312 -21.07 21.84 -15.62
N LEU A 313 -22.00 22.59 -15.03
CA LEU A 313 -23.38 22.68 -15.51
C LEU A 313 -23.48 23.26 -16.92
N LYS A 314 -22.72 24.32 -17.21
CA LYS A 314 -22.68 24.90 -18.56
C LYS A 314 -22.14 23.92 -19.57
N ALA A 315 -21.02 23.25 -19.25
CA ALA A 315 -20.42 22.24 -20.12
C ALA A 315 -21.38 21.08 -20.42
N TYR A 316 -22.08 20.59 -19.39
CA TYR A 316 -23.12 19.56 -19.57
C TYR A 316 -24.23 20.03 -20.53
N LEU A 317 -24.71 21.27 -20.33
CA LEU A 317 -25.81 21.85 -21.11
C LEU A 317 -25.44 22.15 -22.58
N GLU A 318 -24.16 22.27 -22.93
CA GLU A 318 -23.74 22.42 -24.32
C GLU A 318 -24.20 21.25 -25.20
N THR A 319 -24.23 20.04 -24.64
CA THR A 319 -24.67 18.82 -25.35
C THR A 319 -26.06 18.35 -24.97
N TYR A 320 -26.67 18.97 -23.96
CA TYR A 320 -28.00 18.60 -23.48
C TYR A 320 -29.09 19.01 -24.48
N GLU A 321 -29.99 18.07 -24.76
CA GLU A 321 -31.15 18.27 -25.60
C GLU A 321 -32.32 17.48 -25.04
N TYR A 322 -33.47 18.13 -24.91
CA TYR A 322 -34.71 17.49 -24.47
C TYR A 322 -35.80 17.71 -25.51
N ASN A 323 -36.30 16.62 -26.10
CA ASN A 323 -37.31 16.64 -27.18
C ASN A 323 -36.96 17.53 -28.39
N GLY A 324 -35.70 17.56 -28.83
CA GLY A 324 -35.28 18.41 -29.96
C GLY A 324 -34.94 19.86 -29.58
N GLN A 325 -35.10 20.24 -28.31
CA GLN A 325 -34.87 21.59 -27.81
C GLN A 325 -33.57 21.63 -26.99
N ARG A 326 -32.70 22.59 -27.31
CA ARG A 326 -31.49 22.89 -26.52
C ARG A 326 -31.77 23.95 -25.47
N TYR A 327 -30.97 23.92 -24.41
CA TYR A 327 -31.18 24.74 -23.23
C TYR A 327 -29.86 25.38 -22.77
N GLU A 328 -29.93 26.60 -22.24
CA GLU A 328 -28.82 27.26 -21.58
C GLU A 328 -29.07 27.38 -20.08
N TYR A 329 -27.97 27.43 -19.30
CA TYR A 329 -28.04 27.58 -17.86
C TYR A 329 -28.70 28.92 -17.48
N PHE A 330 -29.71 28.87 -16.61
CA PHE A 330 -30.42 30.05 -16.14
C PHE A 330 -30.78 29.95 -14.66
N GLY A 331 -30.32 30.91 -13.88
CA GLY A 331 -30.68 31.01 -12.47
C GLY A 331 -29.56 31.54 -11.61
N ASN A 332 -29.80 31.50 -10.29
CA ASN A 332 -28.79 31.83 -9.30
C ASN A 332 -27.73 30.74 -9.21
N MET A 333 -26.51 31.13 -8.84
CA MET A 333 -25.44 30.19 -8.54
C MET A 333 -25.93 29.10 -7.58
N PRO A 334 -25.63 27.83 -7.87
CA PRO A 334 -25.92 26.74 -6.95
C PRO A 334 -25.15 26.96 -5.66
N LYS A 335 -25.62 26.36 -4.56
CA LYS A 335 -24.84 26.34 -3.32
C LYS A 335 -23.67 25.40 -3.47
N ASP A 336 -22.57 25.73 -2.80
CA ASP A 336 -21.46 24.81 -2.58
C ASP A 336 -21.98 23.52 -1.94
N PHE A 337 -21.35 22.40 -2.26
CA PHE A 337 -21.62 21.11 -1.62
C PHE A 337 -20.33 20.47 -1.15
N LYS A 338 -20.44 19.62 -0.12
CA LYS A 338 -19.29 18.87 0.37
C LYS A 338 -19.08 17.64 -0.49
N ILE A 339 -17.82 17.33 -0.76
CA ILE A 339 -17.45 16.08 -1.38
C ILE A 339 -17.11 15.10 -0.26
N VAL A 340 -17.86 14.01 -0.19
CA VAL A 340 -17.70 13.02 0.86
C VAL A 340 -17.35 11.70 0.22
N TYR A 341 -16.24 11.10 0.65
CA TYR A 341 -15.93 9.73 0.27
C TYR A 341 -16.89 8.78 0.98
N ASN A 342 -17.77 8.15 0.22
CA ASN A 342 -18.66 7.14 0.72
C ASN A 342 -17.88 5.83 0.87
N ARG A 343 -17.69 5.44 2.13
CA ARG A 343 -16.91 4.24 2.49
C ARG A 343 -17.67 2.93 2.23
N GLU A 344 -18.98 3.00 1.98
CA GLU A 344 -19.84 1.86 1.64
C GLU A 344 -19.79 1.54 0.14
N THR A 345 -19.84 2.56 -0.71
CA THR A 345 -19.81 2.42 -2.18
C THR A 345 -18.38 2.44 -2.74
N GLY A 346 -17.44 3.07 -2.04
CA GLY A 346 -16.07 3.29 -2.52
C GLY A 346 -15.97 4.44 -3.51
N GLU A 347 -17.00 5.29 -3.60
CA GLU A 347 -17.10 6.41 -4.52
C GLU A 347 -17.12 7.75 -3.77
N TYR A 348 -16.84 8.83 -4.48
CA TYR A 348 -17.02 10.18 -3.95
C TYR A 348 -18.43 10.68 -4.29
N GLU A 349 -19.15 11.15 -3.26
CA GLU A 349 -20.53 11.58 -3.36
C GLU A 349 -20.68 13.06 -2.96
N ALA A 350 -21.69 13.72 -3.53
CA ALA A 350 -22.03 15.09 -3.19
C ALA A 350 -22.99 15.12 -1.98
N ASP A 351 -22.55 15.69 -0.86
CA ASP A 351 -23.42 16.05 0.26
C ASP A 351 -23.99 17.45 0.05
N LEU A 352 -25.25 17.49 -0.40
CA LEU A 352 -26.00 18.69 -0.74
C LEU A 352 -26.66 19.37 0.48
N GLY A 353 -26.24 19.04 1.71
CA GLY A 353 -26.70 19.74 2.92
C GLY A 353 -28.18 19.55 3.23
N GLY A 354 -28.70 18.33 3.00
CA GLY A 354 -30.09 17.95 3.25
C GLY A 354 -31.03 18.08 2.05
N ALA A 355 -30.54 18.51 0.90
CA ALA A 355 -31.23 18.36 -0.38
C ALA A 355 -30.93 16.98 -1.00
N GLU A 356 -31.91 16.39 -1.70
CA GLU A 356 -31.73 15.10 -2.39
C GLU A 356 -31.10 15.25 -3.78
N TYR A 357 -31.17 16.44 -4.37
CA TYR A 357 -30.71 16.71 -5.72
C TYR A 357 -30.35 18.19 -5.91
N LEU A 358 -29.53 18.46 -6.92
CA LEU A 358 -29.24 19.81 -7.39
C LEU A 358 -30.32 20.28 -8.36
N ALA A 359 -31.01 21.38 -8.05
CA ALA A 359 -31.97 21.98 -8.97
C ALA A 359 -31.26 22.88 -9.99
N ILE A 360 -31.43 22.60 -11.27
CA ILE A 360 -30.80 23.33 -12.37
C ILE A 360 -31.88 24.06 -13.16
N GLY A 361 -31.89 25.39 -13.07
CA GLY A 361 -32.73 26.22 -13.93
C GLY A 361 -32.11 26.37 -15.31
N VAL A 362 -32.96 26.31 -16.35
CA VAL A 362 -32.55 26.48 -17.74
C VAL A 362 -33.55 27.31 -18.54
N LEU A 363 -33.10 27.92 -19.64
CA LEU A 363 -33.94 28.55 -20.65
C LEU A 363 -33.76 27.88 -22.02
N PRO A 364 -34.81 27.75 -22.83
CA PRO A 364 -34.68 27.23 -24.19
C PRO A 364 -33.88 28.22 -25.04
N ILE A 365 -32.97 27.67 -25.85
CA ILE A 365 -32.20 28.42 -26.84
C ILE A 365 -33.00 28.46 -28.15
N GLU A 366 -33.14 29.64 -28.77
CA GLU A 366 -33.83 29.80 -30.07
C GLU A 366 -33.13 29.09 -31.24
#